data_AF-A0A7W9PIT5-F1
#
_entry.id   AF-A0A7W9PIT5-F1
#
_cell.length_a   1.000
_cell.length_b   1.000
_cell.length_c   1.000
_cell.angle_alpha   90.00
_cell.angle_beta   90.00
_cell.angle_gamma   90.00
#
_symmetry.space_group_name_H-M   'P 1'
#
loop_
_entity.id
_entity.type
_entity.pdbx_description
1 polymer ?
#
loop_
_entity_poly.entity_id
_entity_poly.type
_entity_poly.pdbx_seq_one_letter_code
_entity_poly.pdbx_strand_id
1 'polypeptide(L)'
;MNCPAAQLLPSDIPPIATKRPAGWQLTRRLRECDEFFARPELAHLPAQRRHDALRELQAFGTYRQSLEEIRVGARLAWRNHDRCVGRKLWNSLEVVDARAVRSAAELAEACWEHLRRARDGRAVRCLITIGPPARPDGLPFRILSPQLIRYAGYRRPDGTVTGDPATVALTDLARKLGWWGAGTAFDVLPLLISTPCEPISWFPVPREVVGEVPLEHPEFGWFGELGLRWPAIPAVSNMDLEIGGVTYPAAPFNGWYVSTEIGARNLADADRYDMLPAIAERMGLDTGSERTLWRDRALVELNVAVLHSYRRAGVYIVDHHTVARQFVDHAESERAAGRSCPSEWSWINPPMSAALTPTFHRYFDPPDPDIRPNFVRRG
;
A
#
# COMPACT_ATOMS: atom_id res chain seq x y z
N MET A 1 -37.89 16.21 7.10
CA MET A 1 -36.86 17.20 6.78
C MET A 1 -35.95 16.58 5.74
N ASN A 2 -36.15 16.97 4.48
CA ASN A 2 -35.53 16.33 3.31
C ASN A 2 -34.07 16.76 3.19
N CYS A 3 -33.14 15.83 3.35
CA CYS A 3 -31.77 15.94 2.89
C CYS A 3 -31.70 15.22 1.53
N PRO A 4 -31.29 15.87 0.43
CA PRO A 4 -31.27 15.20 -0.86
C PRO A 4 -30.16 14.14 -0.90
N ALA A 5 -30.49 13.03 -1.54
CA ALA A 5 -29.62 11.88 -1.75
C ALA A 5 -28.23 12.31 -2.26
N ALA A 6 -27.19 11.81 -1.60
CA ALA A 6 -25.83 11.84 -2.11
C ALA A 6 -25.78 10.98 -3.38
N GLN A 7 -25.91 11.62 -4.54
CA GLN A 7 -25.52 11.04 -5.81
C GLN A 7 -24.00 10.82 -5.75
N LEU A 8 -23.59 9.55 -5.70
CA LEU A 8 -22.22 9.14 -5.99
C LEU A 8 -21.93 9.50 -7.45
N LEU A 9 -21.38 10.68 -7.69
CA LEU A 9 -20.78 11.04 -8.96
C LEU A 9 -19.43 10.32 -9.09
N PRO A 10 -19.10 9.74 -10.25
CA PRO A 10 -17.75 9.28 -10.52
C PRO A 10 -16.84 10.51 -10.63
N SER A 11 -16.09 10.80 -9.57
CA SER A 11 -15.04 11.81 -9.58
C SER A 11 -13.66 11.15 -9.52
N ASP A 12 -13.43 10.23 -10.46
CA ASP A 12 -12.10 9.94 -10.99
C ASP A 12 -11.72 10.95 -12.09
N ILE A 13 -11.92 12.24 -11.81
CA ILE A 13 -11.33 13.31 -12.60
C ILE A 13 -10.16 13.83 -11.79
N PRO A 14 -8.90 13.44 -12.07
CA PRO A 14 -7.77 14.16 -11.52
C PRO A 14 -7.93 15.64 -11.93
N PRO A 15 -7.68 16.60 -11.03
CA PRO A 15 -7.74 18.01 -11.40
C PRO A 15 -6.90 18.20 -12.65
N ILE A 16 -7.46 18.88 -13.65
CA ILE A 16 -6.71 19.32 -14.84
C ILE A 16 -5.43 19.95 -14.31
N ALA A 17 -4.31 19.28 -14.54
CA ALA A 17 -3.01 19.76 -14.12
C ALA A 17 -2.78 21.09 -14.85
N THR A 18 -3.04 22.20 -14.16
CA THR A 18 -2.61 23.50 -14.61
C THR A 18 -1.12 23.38 -14.84
N LYS A 19 -0.64 23.63 -16.06
CA LYS A 19 0.79 23.59 -16.38
C LYS A 19 1.49 24.58 -15.45
N ARG A 20 2.06 24.06 -14.36
CA ARG A 20 2.80 24.86 -13.39
C ARG A 20 4.09 25.34 -14.07
N PRO A 21 4.54 26.58 -13.83
CA PRO A 21 5.77 27.09 -14.44
C PRO A 21 6.97 26.18 -14.14
N ALA A 22 7.92 26.08 -15.07
CA ALA A 22 9.09 25.19 -14.96
C ALA A 22 9.92 25.39 -13.66
N GLY A 23 9.89 26.58 -13.07
CA GLY A 23 10.55 26.88 -11.78
C GLY A 23 9.75 26.54 -10.52
N TRP A 24 8.43 26.33 -10.64
CA TRP A 24 7.55 26.10 -9.48
C TRP A 24 7.93 24.81 -8.72
N GLN A 25 8.30 23.75 -9.46
CA GLN A 25 8.72 22.50 -8.86
C GLN A 25 10.02 22.65 -8.06
N LEU A 26 10.97 23.46 -8.53
CA LEU A 26 12.23 23.68 -7.82
C LEU A 26 12.01 24.50 -6.54
N THR A 27 11.26 25.60 -6.60
CA THR A 27 10.95 26.42 -5.41
C THR A 27 10.26 25.59 -4.32
N ARG A 28 9.30 24.76 -4.72
CA ARG A 28 8.63 23.82 -3.81
C ARG A 28 9.62 22.84 -3.17
N ARG A 29 10.45 22.18 -3.98
CA ARG A 29 11.44 21.20 -3.49
C ARG A 29 12.48 21.83 -2.56
N LEU A 30 12.89 23.08 -2.82
CA LEU A 30 13.78 23.83 -1.93
C LEU A 30 13.12 24.09 -0.57
N ARG A 31 11.85 24.51 -0.55
CA ARG A 31 11.08 24.66 0.70
C ARG A 31 10.96 23.33 1.45
N GLU A 32 10.63 22.24 0.76
CA GLU A 32 10.53 20.90 1.37
C GLU A 32 11.86 20.42 1.95
N CYS A 33 12.99 20.71 1.27
CA CYS A 33 14.33 20.45 1.77
C CYS A 33 14.61 21.23 3.06
N ASP A 34 14.29 22.52 3.05
CA ASP A 34 14.46 23.41 4.19
C ASP A 34 13.67 22.95 5.42
N GLU A 35 12.38 22.66 5.23
CA GLU A 35 11.46 22.15 6.25
C GLU A 35 11.89 20.79 6.78
N PHE A 36 12.39 19.90 5.91
CA PHE A 36 12.87 18.57 6.30
C PHE A 36 14.06 18.67 7.24
N PHE A 37 15.09 19.45 6.91
CA PHE A 37 16.26 19.61 7.78
C PHE A 37 15.99 20.46 9.02
N ALA A 38 14.89 21.21 9.07
CA ALA A 38 14.44 21.90 10.28
C ALA A 38 13.68 21.00 11.27
N ARG A 39 13.41 19.74 10.92
CA ARG A 39 12.68 18.81 11.79
C ARG A 39 13.48 18.46 13.06
N PRO A 40 12.84 18.34 14.24
CA PRO A 40 13.51 17.93 15.48
C PRO A 40 14.27 16.60 15.36
N GLU A 41 13.78 15.67 14.54
CA GLU A 41 14.39 14.37 14.29
C GLU A 41 15.76 14.44 13.59
N LEU A 42 16.14 15.60 13.06
CA LEU A 42 17.43 15.86 12.41
C LEU A 42 18.25 16.96 13.11
N ALA A 43 17.81 17.43 14.29
CA ALA A 43 18.45 18.54 14.99
C ALA A 43 19.89 18.25 15.44
N HIS A 44 20.30 16.97 15.49
CA HIS A 44 21.67 16.56 15.80
C HIS A 44 22.62 16.69 14.61
N LEU A 45 22.11 16.88 13.38
CA LEU A 45 22.96 17.10 12.21
C LEU A 45 23.58 18.50 12.26
N PRO A 46 24.81 18.68 11.73
CA PRO A 46 25.43 20.01 11.64
C PRO A 46 24.57 20.96 10.81
N ALA A 47 24.43 22.22 11.25
CA ALA A 47 23.67 23.24 10.52
C ALA A 47 24.13 23.41 9.05
N GLN A 48 25.42 23.18 8.80
CA GLN A 48 26.00 23.22 7.45
C GLN A 48 25.36 22.21 6.49
N ARG A 49 24.88 21.06 7.01
CA ARG A 49 24.28 20.00 6.19
C ARG A 49 23.03 20.50 5.46
N ARG A 50 22.17 21.29 6.11
CA ARG A 50 21.00 21.94 5.50
C ARG A 50 21.41 22.87 4.37
N HIS A 51 22.41 23.72 4.59
CA HIS A 51 22.91 24.64 3.57
C HIS A 51 23.51 23.91 2.36
N ASP A 52 24.27 22.85 2.59
CA ASP A 52 24.85 22.05 1.51
C ASP A 52 23.76 21.35 0.68
N ALA A 53 22.76 20.74 1.34
CA ALA A 53 21.64 20.10 0.66
C ALA A 53 20.83 21.09 -0.18
N LEU A 54 20.54 22.28 0.33
CA LEU A 54 19.84 23.34 -0.42
C LEU A 54 20.67 23.81 -1.63
N ARG A 55 21.98 24.04 -1.45
CA ARG A 55 22.89 24.46 -2.52
C ARG A 55 22.98 23.40 -3.63
N GLU A 56 23.16 22.14 -3.26
CA GLU A 56 23.22 21.02 -4.21
C GLU A 56 21.89 20.85 -4.93
N LEU A 57 20.76 20.90 -4.21
CA LEU A 57 19.43 20.81 -4.81
C LEU A 57 19.18 21.94 -5.82
N GLN A 58 19.60 23.16 -5.51
CA GLN A 58 19.48 24.31 -6.41
C GLN A 58 20.38 24.17 -7.64
N ALA A 59 21.63 23.71 -7.46
CA ALA A 59 22.62 23.63 -8.54
C ALA A 59 22.40 22.42 -9.47
N PHE A 60 22.04 21.27 -8.92
CA PHE A 60 22.00 19.99 -9.63
C PHE A 60 20.60 19.40 -9.73
N GLY A 61 19.59 20.04 -9.14
CA GLY A 61 18.23 19.50 -9.10
C GLY A 61 18.09 18.26 -8.22
N THR A 62 19.10 17.88 -7.45
CA THR A 62 19.10 16.77 -6.48
C THR A 62 20.30 16.90 -5.53
N TYR A 63 20.33 16.09 -4.48
CA TYR A 63 21.47 15.94 -3.57
C TYR A 63 21.49 14.52 -3.02
N ARG A 64 22.65 14.09 -2.49
CA ARG A 64 22.75 12.75 -1.90
C ARG A 64 22.33 12.79 -0.44
N GLN A 65 21.25 12.09 -0.10
CA GLN A 65 20.86 11.88 1.29
C GLN A 65 21.71 10.81 1.98
N SER A 66 21.95 10.93 3.28
CA SER A 66 22.52 9.86 4.09
C SER A 66 21.49 8.75 4.34
N LEU A 67 21.93 7.58 4.78
CA LEU A 67 20.99 6.51 5.17
C LEU A 67 20.15 6.92 6.40
N GLU A 68 20.72 7.72 7.30
CA GLU A 68 20.01 8.26 8.45
C GLU A 68 18.91 9.24 8.04
N GLU A 69 19.21 10.17 7.13
CA GLU A 69 18.24 11.11 6.58
C GLU A 69 17.06 10.37 5.93
N ILE A 70 17.35 9.32 5.15
CA ILE A 70 16.30 8.48 4.55
C ILE A 70 15.48 7.75 5.59
N ARG A 71 16.11 7.20 6.64
CA ARG A 71 15.39 6.50 7.71
C ARG A 71 14.43 7.43 8.41
N VAL A 72 14.86 8.64 8.75
CA VAL A 72 13.97 9.66 9.35
C VAL A 72 12.88 10.05 8.36
N GLY A 73 13.24 10.32 7.10
CA GLY A 73 12.32 10.73 6.06
C GLY A 73 11.23 9.70 5.77
N ALA A 74 11.57 8.42 5.64
CA ALA A 74 10.62 7.34 5.38
C ALA A 74 9.66 7.11 6.56
N ARG A 75 10.15 7.22 7.80
CA ARG A 75 9.33 7.15 9.01
C ARG A 75 8.34 8.30 9.07
N LEU A 76 8.80 9.53 8.83
CA LEU A 76 7.92 10.70 8.74
C LEU A 76 6.93 10.59 7.57
N ALA A 77 7.33 10.03 6.44
CA ALA A 77 6.43 9.80 5.31
C ALA A 77 5.28 8.86 5.66
N TRP A 78 5.56 7.74 6.36
CA TRP A 78 4.51 6.85 6.83
C TRP A 78 3.59 7.53 7.85
N ARG A 79 4.17 8.27 8.80
CA ARG A 79 3.42 9.04 9.78
C ARG A 79 2.50 10.10 9.15
N ASN A 80 2.94 10.72 8.06
CA ASN A 80 2.18 11.72 7.31
C ASN A 80 1.18 11.10 6.32
N HIS A 81 1.16 9.77 6.14
CA HIS A 81 0.31 9.12 5.16
C HIS A 81 -1.16 9.06 5.63
N ASP A 82 -1.94 10.03 5.16
CA ASP A 82 -3.35 10.30 5.51
C ASP A 82 -4.30 9.12 5.31
N ARG A 83 -3.97 8.18 4.42
CA ARG A 83 -4.76 6.98 4.10
C ARG A 83 -4.33 5.74 4.87
N CYS A 84 -3.37 5.84 5.79
CA CYS A 84 -2.90 4.72 6.60
C CYS A 84 -3.52 4.75 8.01
N VAL A 85 -4.32 3.72 8.33
CA VAL A 85 -4.83 3.50 9.70
C VAL A 85 -3.75 2.90 10.63
N GLY A 86 -2.73 2.22 10.08
CA GLY A 86 -1.66 1.55 10.82
C GLY A 86 -0.52 2.46 11.32
N ARG A 87 -0.73 3.77 11.43
CA ARG A 87 0.35 4.75 11.72
C ARG A 87 0.96 4.65 13.11
N LYS A 88 0.37 3.92 14.06
CA LYS A 88 0.90 3.80 15.43
C LYS A 88 2.35 3.31 15.49
N LEU A 89 2.78 2.46 14.55
CA LEU A 89 4.15 1.92 14.49
C LEU A 89 5.08 2.64 13.50
N TRP A 90 4.77 3.88 13.11
CA TRP A 90 5.56 4.63 12.12
C TRP A 90 7.07 4.68 12.41
N ASN A 91 7.44 4.68 13.69
CA ASN A 91 8.82 4.77 14.16
C ASN A 91 9.59 3.43 14.10
N SER A 92 8.91 2.29 13.90
CA SER A 92 9.53 0.97 13.79
C SER A 92 9.95 0.62 12.36
N LEU A 93 9.71 1.50 11.38
CA LEU A 93 10.06 1.25 9.98
C LEU A 93 11.58 1.08 9.83
N GLU A 94 11.97 -0.04 9.24
CA GLU A 94 13.34 -0.38 8.89
C GLU A 94 13.59 -0.16 7.40
N VAL A 95 14.81 0.25 7.04
CA VAL A 95 15.18 0.58 5.65
C VAL A 95 16.12 -0.47 5.08
N VAL A 96 15.76 -1.01 3.91
CA VAL A 96 16.67 -1.74 3.02
C VAL A 96 17.22 -0.74 2.00
N ASP A 97 18.50 -0.41 2.08
CA ASP A 97 19.14 0.55 1.18
C ASP A 97 19.52 -0.12 -0.15
N ALA A 98 18.73 0.14 -1.19
CA ALA A 98 18.94 -0.36 -2.55
C ALA A 98 19.25 0.78 -3.53
N ARG A 99 19.71 1.95 -3.05
CA ARG A 99 19.93 3.13 -3.92
C ARG A 99 21.05 2.94 -4.93
N ALA A 100 21.93 1.97 -4.70
CA ALA A 100 23.09 1.68 -5.52
C ALA A 100 22.81 0.65 -6.63
N VAL A 101 21.61 0.05 -6.68
CA VAL A 101 21.25 -0.91 -7.74
C VAL A 101 21.27 -0.25 -9.12
N ARG A 102 21.65 -1.02 -10.13
CA ARG A 102 21.93 -0.54 -11.49
C ARG A 102 21.08 -1.22 -12.56
N SER A 103 20.39 -2.30 -12.23
CA SER A 103 19.55 -3.07 -13.15
C SER A 103 18.20 -3.41 -12.54
N ALA A 104 17.25 -3.80 -13.39
CA ALA A 104 15.95 -4.30 -12.94
C ALA A 104 16.09 -5.54 -12.07
N ALA A 105 17.04 -6.44 -12.40
CA ALA A 105 17.30 -7.66 -11.66
C ALA A 105 17.79 -7.39 -10.23
N GLU A 106 18.74 -6.46 -10.06
CA GLU A 106 19.22 -6.07 -8.74
C GLU A 106 18.11 -5.45 -7.87
N LEU A 107 17.22 -4.65 -8.48
CA LEU A 107 16.06 -4.10 -7.78
C LEU A 107 15.06 -5.21 -7.39
N ALA A 108 14.84 -6.21 -8.24
CA ALA A 108 13.99 -7.37 -7.92
C ALA A 108 14.57 -8.17 -6.74
N GLU A 109 15.88 -8.44 -6.73
CA GLU A 109 16.53 -9.12 -5.60
C GLU A 109 16.41 -8.34 -4.29
N ALA A 110 16.52 -7.01 -4.33
CA ALA A 110 16.27 -6.16 -3.16
C ALA A 110 14.81 -6.26 -2.66
N CYS A 111 13.85 -6.49 -3.56
CA CYS A 111 12.46 -6.74 -3.20
C CYS A 111 12.25 -8.14 -2.60
N TRP A 112 12.99 -9.15 -3.06
CA TRP A 112 12.95 -10.49 -2.45
C TRP A 112 13.58 -10.49 -1.05
N GLU A 113 14.71 -9.80 -0.89
CA GLU A 113 15.33 -9.62 0.42
C GLU A 113 14.39 -8.89 1.40
N HIS A 114 13.65 -7.89 0.92
CA HIS A 114 12.60 -7.24 1.70
C HIS A 114 11.57 -8.24 2.21
N LEU A 115 11.00 -9.08 1.33
CA LEU A 115 9.99 -10.07 1.72
C LEU A 115 10.56 -11.14 2.68
N ARG A 116 11.82 -11.57 2.49
CA ARG A 116 12.51 -12.48 3.43
C ARG A 116 12.60 -11.87 4.81
N ARG A 117 13.11 -10.63 4.93
CA ARG A 117 13.22 -9.93 6.21
C ARG A 117 11.87 -9.63 6.85
N ALA A 118 10.85 -9.28 6.05
CA ALA A 118 9.51 -9.01 6.55
C ALA A 118 8.90 -10.23 7.27
N ARG A 119 9.26 -11.44 6.82
CA ARG A 119 8.78 -12.72 7.38
C ARG A 119 9.73 -13.39 8.37
N ASP A 120 10.97 -12.94 8.47
CA ASP A 120 11.95 -13.54 9.38
C ASP A 120 11.64 -13.15 10.84
N GLY A 121 11.36 -14.16 11.66
CA GLY A 121 10.95 -14.03 13.06
C GLY A 121 9.49 -14.42 13.33
N ARG A 122 9.04 -14.20 14.57
CA ARG A 122 7.66 -14.51 15.01
C ARG A 122 6.63 -13.45 14.65
N ALA A 123 7.08 -12.24 14.30
CA ALA A 123 6.22 -11.10 14.00
C ALA A 123 6.65 -10.47 12.67
N VAL A 124 5.68 -9.96 11.91
CA VAL A 124 5.94 -9.26 10.65
C VAL A 124 6.70 -7.97 10.95
N ARG A 125 7.83 -7.76 10.28
CA ARG A 125 8.60 -6.50 10.36
C ARG A 125 8.10 -5.49 9.33
N CYS A 126 8.05 -4.22 9.72
CA CYS A 126 7.75 -3.11 8.81
C CYS A 126 9.02 -2.67 8.10
N LEU A 127 9.09 -2.90 6.80
CA LEU A 127 10.25 -2.56 5.99
C LEU A 127 9.87 -1.60 4.87
N ILE A 128 10.87 -0.87 4.39
CA ILE A 128 10.83 -0.15 3.14
C ILE A 128 12.15 -0.38 2.40
N THR A 129 12.09 -0.74 1.11
CA THR A 129 13.27 -0.80 0.25
C THR A 129 13.38 0.49 -0.53
N ILE A 130 14.54 1.14 -0.50
CA ILE A 130 14.74 2.44 -1.16
C ILE A 130 15.63 2.23 -2.37
N GLY A 131 15.01 2.24 -3.56
CA GLY A 131 15.72 2.17 -4.84
C GLY A 131 16.39 3.50 -5.22
N PRO A 132 16.97 3.58 -6.43
CA PRO A 132 17.67 4.78 -6.88
C PRO A 132 16.74 6.01 -6.93
N PRO A 133 17.22 7.20 -6.53
CA PRO A 133 16.42 8.41 -6.62
C PRO A 133 16.15 8.78 -8.09
N ALA A 134 15.07 9.52 -8.31
CA ALA A 134 14.78 10.10 -9.62
C ALA A 134 15.93 11.03 -10.05
N ARG A 135 16.33 10.92 -11.32
CA ARG A 135 17.31 11.82 -11.94
C ARG A 135 16.57 12.94 -12.68
N PRO A 136 17.10 14.16 -12.75
CA PRO A 136 16.44 15.27 -13.45
C PRO A 136 16.20 15.05 -14.95
N ASP A 137 16.95 14.15 -15.58
CA ASP A 137 17.10 14.04 -17.04
C ASP A 137 16.72 12.67 -17.61
N GLY A 138 16.21 11.74 -16.80
CA GLY A 138 15.99 10.36 -17.23
C GLY A 138 14.72 9.72 -16.68
N LEU A 139 14.31 8.61 -17.31
CA LEU A 139 13.29 7.72 -16.78
C LEU A 139 13.76 7.15 -15.43
N PRO A 140 12.92 7.10 -14.39
CA PRO A 140 13.32 6.53 -13.12
C PRO A 140 13.19 5.00 -13.09
N PHE A 141 13.81 4.38 -12.08
CA PHE A 141 13.46 3.01 -11.71
C PHE A 141 12.02 2.98 -11.18
N ARG A 142 11.16 2.11 -11.75
CA ARG A 142 9.77 1.95 -11.32
C ARG A 142 9.39 0.47 -11.24
N ILE A 143 8.79 0.10 -10.12
CA ILE A 143 8.06 -1.16 -9.99
C ILE A 143 6.64 -0.93 -10.50
N LEU A 144 6.25 -1.55 -11.60
CA LEU A 144 4.92 -1.37 -12.21
C LEU A 144 3.84 -2.13 -11.46
N SER A 145 4.20 -3.23 -10.79
CA SER A 145 3.28 -3.98 -9.93
C SER A 145 2.82 -3.11 -8.75
N PRO A 146 1.53 -3.12 -8.39
CA PRO A 146 1.00 -2.30 -7.29
C PRO A 146 1.43 -2.80 -5.90
N GLN A 147 1.67 -4.10 -5.78
CA GLN A 147 2.28 -4.73 -4.62
C GLN A 147 3.34 -5.74 -5.08
N LEU A 148 4.30 -6.09 -4.23
CA LEU A 148 5.34 -7.07 -4.55
C LEU A 148 4.79 -8.47 -4.82
N ILE A 149 3.66 -8.81 -4.17
CA ILE A 149 2.93 -10.06 -4.40
C ILE A 149 1.48 -9.71 -4.73
N ARG A 150 1.03 -10.08 -5.93
CA ARG A 150 -0.37 -10.05 -6.35
C ARG A 150 -0.68 -11.25 -7.21
N TYR A 151 -1.96 -11.57 -7.31
CA TYR A 151 -2.46 -12.56 -8.24
C TYR A 151 -2.73 -11.95 -9.61
N ALA A 152 -2.57 -12.74 -10.64
CA ALA A 152 -2.90 -12.38 -12.01
C ALA A 152 -4.41 -12.40 -12.25
N GLY A 153 -4.86 -11.71 -13.31
CA GLY A 153 -6.24 -11.66 -13.77
C GLY A 153 -6.33 -11.97 -15.26
N TYR A 154 -7.06 -13.02 -15.61
CA TYR A 154 -7.20 -13.50 -16.99
C TYR A 154 -8.61 -13.26 -17.51
N ARG A 155 -8.74 -12.38 -18.51
CA ARG A 155 -10.01 -12.20 -19.22
C ARG A 155 -10.37 -13.46 -20.00
N ARG A 156 -11.58 -13.96 -19.81
CA ARG A 156 -12.17 -15.09 -20.52
C ARG A 156 -12.97 -14.62 -21.75
N PRO A 157 -13.21 -15.50 -22.73
CA PRO A 157 -13.96 -15.15 -23.93
C PRO A 157 -15.41 -14.69 -23.67
N ASP A 158 -16.02 -15.16 -22.58
CA ASP A 158 -17.38 -14.79 -22.15
C ASP A 158 -17.45 -13.44 -21.40
N GLY A 159 -16.32 -12.74 -21.26
CA GLY A 159 -16.21 -11.47 -20.56
C GLY A 159 -15.95 -11.58 -19.07
N THR A 160 -15.98 -12.79 -18.49
CA THR A 160 -15.60 -13.01 -17.09
C THR A 160 -14.08 -12.94 -16.90
N VAL A 161 -13.65 -12.89 -15.63
CA VAL A 161 -12.22 -12.90 -15.28
C VAL A 161 -11.94 -14.07 -14.35
N THR A 162 -10.88 -14.83 -14.62
CA THR A 162 -10.30 -15.75 -13.64
C THR A 162 -9.14 -15.07 -12.94
N GLY A 163 -9.11 -15.15 -11.61
CA GLY A 163 -8.11 -14.47 -10.79
C GLY A 163 -8.55 -13.07 -10.40
N ASP A 164 -7.62 -12.12 -10.30
CA ASP A 164 -7.90 -10.78 -9.78
C ASP A 164 -8.19 -9.77 -10.92
N PRO A 165 -9.44 -9.29 -11.10
CA PRO A 165 -9.77 -8.31 -12.14
C PRO A 165 -8.95 -7.02 -12.09
N ALA A 166 -8.51 -6.59 -10.90
CA ALA A 166 -7.72 -5.38 -10.73
C ALA A 166 -6.33 -5.47 -11.40
N THR A 167 -5.88 -6.66 -11.78
CA THR A 167 -4.56 -6.88 -12.38
C THR A 167 -4.59 -7.31 -13.83
N VAL A 168 -5.76 -7.32 -14.49
CA VAL A 168 -5.90 -7.78 -15.89
C VAL A 168 -4.94 -7.02 -16.82
N ALA A 169 -4.91 -5.70 -16.76
CA ALA A 169 -4.03 -4.89 -17.61
C ALA A 169 -2.54 -5.21 -17.40
N LEU A 170 -2.13 -5.47 -16.15
CA LEU A 170 -0.76 -5.81 -15.80
C LEU A 170 -0.41 -7.25 -16.22
N THR A 171 -1.38 -8.16 -16.10
CA THR A 171 -1.30 -9.55 -16.55
C THR A 171 -1.13 -9.61 -18.07
N ASP A 172 -1.90 -8.82 -18.81
CA ASP A 172 -1.79 -8.71 -20.26
C ASP A 172 -0.42 -8.15 -20.69
N LEU A 173 0.12 -7.16 -19.95
CA LEU A 173 1.47 -6.66 -20.18
C LEU A 173 2.52 -7.75 -19.94
N ALA A 174 2.44 -8.48 -18.83
CA ALA A 174 3.36 -9.58 -18.54
C ALA A 174 3.32 -10.65 -19.66
N ARG A 175 2.12 -11.01 -20.15
CA ARG A 175 1.94 -11.94 -21.26
C ARG A 175 2.55 -11.45 -22.57
N LYS A 176 2.39 -10.16 -22.89
CA LYS A 176 3.04 -9.53 -24.06
C LYS A 176 4.57 -9.57 -23.97
N LEU A 177 5.12 -9.53 -22.76
CA LEU A 177 6.55 -9.66 -22.48
C LEU A 177 7.00 -11.14 -22.35
N GLY A 178 6.13 -12.10 -22.66
CA GLY A 178 6.46 -13.53 -22.73
C GLY A 178 6.24 -14.32 -21.44
N TRP A 179 5.65 -13.73 -20.39
CA TRP A 179 5.27 -14.48 -19.19
C TRP A 179 3.97 -15.27 -19.38
N TRP A 180 3.91 -16.49 -18.85
CA TRP A 180 2.70 -17.32 -18.87
C TRP A 180 2.44 -17.90 -17.48
N GLY A 181 1.24 -17.67 -16.95
CA GLY A 181 0.74 -18.33 -15.74
C GLY A 181 0.02 -19.65 -16.06
N ALA A 182 -0.42 -20.35 -15.02
CA ALA A 182 -1.19 -21.59 -15.14
C ALA A 182 -2.68 -21.35 -15.50
N GLY A 183 -3.15 -20.10 -15.47
CA GLY A 183 -4.53 -19.72 -15.72
C GLY A 183 -5.46 -19.96 -14.53
N THR A 184 -4.93 -20.00 -13.30
CA THR A 184 -5.72 -20.24 -12.07
C THR A 184 -6.17 -18.95 -11.40
N ALA A 185 -7.06 -19.06 -10.40
CA ALA A 185 -7.55 -17.91 -9.63
C ALA A 185 -6.47 -17.27 -8.72
N PHE A 186 -5.35 -17.95 -8.47
CA PHE A 186 -4.32 -17.51 -7.53
C PHE A 186 -2.90 -17.67 -8.11
N ASP A 187 -2.75 -17.46 -9.42
CA ASP A 187 -1.43 -17.40 -10.04
C ASP A 187 -0.69 -16.15 -9.60
N VAL A 188 0.46 -16.31 -8.93
CA VAL A 188 1.30 -15.18 -8.53
C VAL A 188 1.89 -14.50 -9.77
N LEU A 189 1.56 -13.22 -9.93
CA LEU A 189 2.04 -12.38 -11.01
C LEU A 189 3.52 -12.02 -10.77
N PRO A 190 4.38 -12.03 -11.81
CA PRO A 190 5.77 -11.62 -11.66
C PRO A 190 5.86 -10.13 -11.35
N LEU A 191 6.97 -9.71 -10.74
CA LEU A 191 7.26 -8.30 -10.53
C LEU A 191 7.69 -7.67 -11.85
N LEU A 192 6.96 -6.66 -12.33
CA LEU A 192 7.35 -5.91 -13.52
C LEU A 192 8.13 -4.66 -13.13
N ILE A 193 9.30 -4.47 -13.73
CA ILE A 193 10.19 -3.36 -13.44
C ILE A 193 10.56 -2.64 -14.74
N SER A 194 10.49 -1.30 -14.70
CA SER A 194 10.99 -0.39 -15.72
C SER A 194 12.21 0.35 -15.16
N THR A 195 13.25 0.53 -15.97
CA THR A 195 14.49 1.23 -15.60
C THR A 195 14.85 2.27 -16.68
N PRO A 196 15.78 3.19 -16.42
CA PRO A 196 16.20 4.17 -17.42
C PRO A 196 16.88 3.57 -18.66
N CYS A 197 17.52 2.40 -18.50
CA CYS A 197 18.45 1.87 -19.49
C CYS A 197 18.02 0.53 -20.09
N GLU A 198 17.00 -0.13 -19.53
CA GLU A 198 16.57 -1.46 -19.94
C GLU A 198 15.08 -1.46 -20.32
N PRO A 199 14.65 -2.32 -21.27
CA PRO A 199 13.25 -2.60 -21.49
C PRO A 199 12.56 -3.08 -20.21
N ILE A 200 11.23 -2.92 -20.15
CA ILE A 200 10.43 -3.47 -19.05
C ILE A 200 10.68 -4.98 -18.98
N SER A 201 11.09 -5.43 -17.80
CA SER A 201 11.41 -6.83 -17.52
C SER A 201 10.52 -7.35 -16.40
N TRP A 202 10.22 -8.65 -16.43
CA TRP A 202 9.46 -9.33 -15.39
C TRP A 202 10.34 -10.32 -14.64
N PHE A 203 10.10 -10.43 -13.33
CA PHE A 203 10.86 -11.31 -12.43
C PHE A 203 9.89 -12.19 -11.65
N PRO A 204 9.97 -13.52 -11.74
CA PRO A 204 9.09 -14.41 -10.98
C PRO A 204 9.36 -14.24 -9.49
N VAL A 205 8.30 -14.17 -8.68
CA VAL A 205 8.43 -14.13 -7.23
C VAL A 205 8.97 -15.48 -6.74
N PRO A 206 10.10 -15.54 -6.03
CA PRO A 206 10.64 -16.79 -5.51
C PRO A 206 9.65 -17.51 -4.58
N ARG A 207 9.47 -18.82 -4.75
CA ARG A 207 8.44 -19.59 -4.03
C ARG A 207 8.59 -19.50 -2.51
N GLU A 208 9.83 -19.39 -2.01
CA GLU A 208 10.13 -19.28 -0.59
C GLU A 208 9.65 -17.96 0.03
N VAL A 209 9.49 -16.89 -0.76
CA VAL A 209 9.06 -15.57 -0.25
C VAL A 209 7.57 -15.29 -0.46
N VAL A 210 6.89 -16.03 -1.34
CA VAL A 210 5.46 -15.86 -1.64
C VAL A 210 4.59 -15.91 -0.38
N GLY A 211 4.78 -16.92 0.46
CA GLY A 211 4.17 -17.01 1.80
C GLY A 211 2.65 -16.85 1.79
N GLU A 212 1.89 -17.74 1.16
CA GLU A 212 0.43 -17.70 1.15
C GLU A 212 -0.19 -18.35 2.39
N VAL A 213 -1.33 -17.80 2.83
CA VAL A 213 -2.20 -18.36 3.87
C VAL A 213 -3.45 -18.94 3.20
N PRO A 214 -3.63 -20.27 3.18
CA PRO A 214 -4.89 -20.90 2.80
C PRO A 214 -6.00 -20.48 3.78
N LEU A 215 -7.20 -20.21 3.27
CA LEU A 215 -8.32 -19.77 4.11
C LEU A 215 -9.25 -20.92 4.47
N GLU A 216 -9.50 -21.05 5.76
CA GLU A 216 -10.41 -22.01 6.38
C GLU A 216 -11.32 -21.28 7.39
N HIS A 217 -12.49 -21.85 7.68
CA HIS A 217 -13.42 -21.29 8.65
C HIS A 217 -13.45 -22.17 9.93
N PRO A 218 -13.51 -21.58 11.14
CA PRO A 218 -13.55 -22.35 12.39
C PRO A 218 -14.80 -23.24 12.53
N GLU A 219 -15.90 -22.85 11.89
CA GLU A 219 -17.20 -23.55 12.03
C GLU A 219 -17.69 -24.18 10.72
N PHE A 220 -17.23 -23.68 9.57
CA PHE A 220 -17.70 -24.12 8.27
C PHE A 220 -16.63 -24.97 7.59
N GLY A 221 -16.67 -26.29 7.81
CA GLY A 221 -15.68 -27.22 7.25
C GLY A 221 -15.58 -27.14 5.71
N TRP A 222 -16.68 -26.80 5.04
CA TRP A 222 -16.72 -26.62 3.60
C TRP A 222 -15.91 -25.42 3.09
N PHE A 223 -15.55 -24.47 3.94
CA PHE A 223 -14.89 -23.24 3.50
C PHE A 223 -13.54 -23.50 2.84
N GLY A 224 -12.80 -24.51 3.33
CA GLY A 224 -11.52 -24.92 2.73
C GLY A 224 -11.65 -25.44 1.29
N GLU A 225 -12.84 -25.94 0.90
CA GLU A 225 -13.11 -26.41 -0.47
C GLU A 225 -13.18 -25.27 -1.48
N LEU A 226 -13.39 -24.01 -1.03
CA LEU A 226 -13.34 -22.84 -1.90
C LEU A 226 -11.93 -22.58 -2.45
N GLY A 227 -10.89 -23.15 -1.84
CA GLY A 227 -9.50 -23.03 -2.30
C GLY A 227 -8.91 -21.61 -2.17
N LEU A 228 -9.58 -20.72 -1.43
CA LEU A 228 -9.16 -19.34 -1.21
C LEU A 228 -7.82 -19.29 -0.47
N ARG A 229 -6.99 -18.33 -0.84
CA ARG A 229 -5.69 -18.06 -0.22
C ARG A 229 -5.30 -16.60 -0.40
N TRP A 230 -4.39 -16.11 0.42
CA TRP A 230 -3.89 -14.75 0.28
C TRP A 230 -2.42 -14.63 0.73
N PRO A 231 -1.59 -13.74 0.14
CA PRO A 231 -0.20 -13.55 0.57
C PRO A 231 -0.11 -13.04 2.01
N ALA A 232 0.91 -13.43 2.75
CA ALA A 232 1.08 -13.05 4.16
C ALA A 232 1.46 -11.56 4.35
N ILE A 233 2.15 -10.95 3.38
CA ILE A 233 2.76 -9.62 3.50
C ILE A 233 2.14 -8.63 2.49
N PRO A 234 1.50 -7.54 2.97
CA PRO A 234 1.04 -6.46 2.10
C PRO A 234 2.19 -5.47 1.81
N ALA A 235 2.97 -5.73 0.77
CA ALA A 235 4.05 -4.83 0.37
C ALA A 235 3.62 -3.95 -0.83
N VAL A 236 3.21 -2.70 -0.59
CA VAL A 236 2.85 -1.71 -1.62
C VAL A 236 4.09 -1.27 -2.38
N SER A 237 4.02 -1.15 -3.70
CA SER A 237 5.20 -0.88 -4.55
C SER A 237 5.01 0.15 -5.67
N ASN A 238 3.82 0.73 -5.81
CA ASN A 238 3.48 1.70 -6.86
C ASN A 238 3.39 3.17 -6.40
N MET A 239 3.98 3.50 -5.25
CA MET A 239 4.06 4.86 -4.75
C MET A 239 5.48 5.40 -4.88
N ASP A 240 5.59 6.71 -5.05
CA ASP A 240 6.87 7.41 -4.96
C ASP A 240 7.03 7.92 -3.53
N LEU A 241 8.24 7.87 -2.99
CA LEU A 241 8.57 8.44 -1.68
C LEU A 241 9.29 9.77 -1.89
N GLU A 242 8.76 10.85 -1.32
CA GLU A 242 9.37 12.19 -1.41
C GLU A 242 9.91 12.61 -0.05
N ILE A 243 11.23 12.89 0.03
CA ILE A 243 11.93 13.28 1.26
C ILE A 243 12.80 14.49 0.96
N GLY A 244 12.54 15.62 1.62
CA GLY A 244 13.41 16.81 1.58
C GLY A 244 13.71 17.29 0.15
N GLY A 245 12.72 17.27 -0.74
CA GLY A 245 12.88 17.64 -2.14
C GLY A 245 13.52 16.57 -3.05
N VAL A 246 13.79 15.36 -2.57
CA VAL A 246 14.26 14.21 -3.40
C VAL A 246 13.14 13.18 -3.54
N THR A 247 12.95 12.66 -4.76
CA THR A 247 11.95 11.62 -5.06
C THR A 247 12.63 10.26 -5.23
N TYR A 248 12.07 9.24 -4.59
CA TYR A 248 12.45 7.83 -4.70
C TYR A 248 11.30 7.03 -5.33
N PRO A 249 11.32 6.79 -6.65
CA PRO A 249 10.16 6.22 -7.36
C PRO A 249 9.99 4.71 -7.19
N ALA A 250 11.03 4.02 -6.71
CA ALA A 250 11.00 2.62 -6.32
C ALA A 250 11.19 2.52 -4.80
N ALA A 251 10.08 2.58 -4.06
CA ALA A 251 10.10 2.60 -2.60
C ALA A 251 9.11 1.59 -1.98
N PRO A 252 9.17 0.27 -2.31
CA PRO A 252 8.18 -0.66 -1.81
C PRO A 252 8.25 -0.80 -0.29
N PHE A 253 7.11 -0.78 0.37
CA PHE A 253 7.01 -0.81 1.83
C PHE A 253 5.90 -1.75 2.31
N ASN A 254 6.08 -2.36 3.48
CA ASN A 254 5.08 -3.21 4.09
C ASN A 254 4.78 -2.84 5.54
N GLY A 255 3.52 -3.09 5.93
CA GLY A 255 3.13 -3.32 7.30
C GLY A 255 2.63 -4.75 7.45
N TRP A 256 1.50 -4.91 8.09
CA TRP A 256 0.71 -6.14 8.14
C TRP A 256 -0.71 -5.83 7.67
N TYR A 257 -1.47 -6.88 7.33
CA TYR A 257 -2.85 -6.72 6.89
C TYR A 257 -3.77 -6.31 8.03
N VAL A 258 -4.73 -5.44 7.73
CA VAL A 258 -6.02 -5.41 8.43
C VAL A 258 -6.94 -6.42 7.75
N SER A 259 -7.65 -7.25 8.52
CA SER A 259 -8.47 -8.35 7.98
C SER A 259 -9.43 -7.92 6.87
N THR A 260 -9.99 -6.72 7.00
CA THR A 260 -10.95 -6.15 6.06
C THR A 260 -10.34 -5.81 4.70
N GLU A 261 -9.02 -5.62 4.59
CA GLU A 261 -8.36 -5.47 3.29
C GLU A 261 -8.49 -6.75 2.45
N ILE A 262 -8.45 -7.91 3.10
CA ILE A 262 -8.60 -9.20 2.44
C ILE A 262 -10.09 -9.55 2.34
N GLY A 263 -10.75 -9.69 3.48
CA GLY A 263 -12.10 -10.26 3.56
C GLY A 263 -13.21 -9.32 3.12
N ALA A 264 -13.03 -8.00 3.25
CA ALA A 264 -14.07 -7.03 2.91
C ALA A 264 -13.78 -6.19 1.65
N ARG A 265 -12.58 -6.32 1.08
CA ARG A 265 -12.21 -5.69 -0.19
C ARG A 265 -11.81 -6.76 -1.21
N ASN A 266 -10.59 -7.29 -1.09
CA ASN A 266 -10.01 -8.17 -2.12
C ASN A 266 -10.91 -9.37 -2.47
N LEU A 267 -11.50 -10.04 -1.46
CA LEU A 267 -12.31 -11.23 -1.66
C LEU A 267 -13.81 -10.93 -1.85
N ALA A 268 -14.30 -9.76 -1.41
CA ALA A 268 -15.72 -9.45 -1.35
C ALA A 268 -16.20 -8.45 -2.42
N ASP A 269 -15.35 -7.52 -2.85
CA ASP A 269 -15.75 -6.49 -3.83
C ASP A 269 -16.18 -7.17 -5.15
N ALA A 270 -17.29 -6.70 -5.73
CA ALA A 270 -17.88 -7.26 -6.96
C ALA A 270 -17.00 -7.06 -8.19
N ASP A 271 -16.12 -6.04 -8.18
CA ASP A 271 -15.10 -5.81 -9.19
C ASP A 271 -13.75 -6.49 -8.87
N ARG A 272 -13.75 -7.41 -7.89
CA ARG A 272 -12.59 -8.21 -7.47
C ARG A 272 -12.93 -9.71 -7.55
N TYR A 273 -12.78 -10.47 -6.46
CA TYR A 273 -13.07 -11.91 -6.47
C TYR A 273 -14.55 -12.24 -6.26
N ASP A 274 -15.37 -11.28 -5.81
CA ASP A 274 -16.82 -11.42 -5.63
C ASP A 274 -17.28 -12.73 -4.95
N MET A 275 -16.68 -13.07 -3.80
CA MET A 275 -16.95 -14.35 -3.14
C MET A 275 -18.24 -14.38 -2.32
N LEU A 276 -18.91 -13.24 -2.11
CA LEU A 276 -20.09 -13.18 -1.23
C LEU A 276 -21.25 -14.06 -1.72
N PRO A 277 -21.61 -14.13 -3.02
CA PRO A 277 -22.67 -15.02 -3.49
C PRO A 277 -22.38 -16.50 -3.21
N ALA A 278 -21.16 -16.95 -3.49
CA ALA A 278 -20.76 -18.35 -3.27
C ALA A 278 -20.77 -18.72 -1.79
N ILE A 279 -20.34 -17.81 -0.91
CA ILE A 279 -20.38 -18.02 0.54
C ILE A 279 -21.82 -18.07 1.04
N ALA A 280 -22.68 -17.16 0.56
CA ALA A 280 -24.09 -17.12 0.94
C ALA A 280 -24.85 -18.38 0.53
N GLU A 281 -24.59 -18.92 -0.67
CA GLU A 281 -25.13 -20.19 -1.14
C GLU A 281 -24.72 -21.35 -0.22
N ARG A 282 -23.43 -21.47 0.09
CA ARG A 282 -22.92 -22.54 0.98
C ARG A 282 -23.42 -22.41 2.42
N MET A 283 -23.78 -21.21 2.84
CA MET A 283 -24.43 -20.94 4.13
C MET A 283 -25.95 -21.17 4.11
N GLY A 284 -26.56 -21.42 2.95
CA GLY A 284 -28.02 -21.57 2.81
C GLY A 284 -28.79 -20.28 3.07
N LEU A 285 -28.21 -19.11 2.74
CA LEU A 285 -28.87 -17.81 2.92
C LEU A 285 -29.86 -17.52 1.80
N ASP A 286 -30.96 -16.85 2.11
CA ASP A 286 -31.87 -16.31 1.11
C ASP A 286 -31.26 -15.06 0.45
N THR A 287 -30.78 -15.21 -0.78
CA THR A 287 -30.20 -14.13 -1.61
C THR A 287 -31.22 -13.42 -2.49
N GLY A 288 -32.53 -13.70 -2.33
CA GLY A 288 -33.60 -13.13 -3.15
C GLY A 288 -33.91 -11.67 -2.86
N SER A 289 -33.44 -11.13 -1.72
CA SER A 289 -33.66 -9.73 -1.34
C SER A 289 -32.56 -9.19 -0.46
N GLU A 290 -32.13 -7.94 -0.67
CA GLU A 290 -31.20 -7.25 0.23
C GLU A 290 -31.71 -7.13 1.67
N ARG A 291 -33.03 -7.18 1.88
CA ARG A 291 -33.64 -7.10 3.20
C ARG A 291 -33.29 -8.27 4.10
N THR A 292 -32.82 -9.39 3.55
CA THR A 292 -32.36 -10.56 4.32
C THR A 292 -30.96 -10.36 4.90
N LEU A 293 -30.25 -9.29 4.49
CA LEU A 293 -28.88 -8.97 4.88
C LEU A 293 -27.90 -10.11 4.58
N TRP A 294 -28.16 -10.87 3.51
CA TRP A 294 -27.34 -12.02 3.16
C TRP A 294 -25.87 -11.62 2.87
N ARG A 295 -25.65 -10.44 2.27
CA ARG A 295 -24.30 -9.91 2.02
C ARG A 295 -23.57 -9.62 3.32
N ASP A 296 -24.21 -8.92 4.25
CA ASP A 296 -23.64 -8.60 5.55
C ASP A 296 -23.26 -9.85 6.33
N ARG A 297 -24.13 -10.87 6.32
CA ARG A 297 -23.87 -12.16 6.98
C ARG A 297 -22.69 -12.88 6.34
N ALA A 298 -22.67 -13.04 5.01
CA ALA A 298 -21.56 -13.68 4.30
C ALA A 298 -20.23 -12.92 4.48
N LEU A 299 -20.27 -11.59 4.49
CA LEU A 299 -19.11 -10.71 4.67
C LEU A 299 -18.47 -10.85 6.05
N VAL A 300 -19.28 -11.00 7.10
CA VAL A 300 -18.81 -11.25 8.46
C VAL A 300 -18.06 -12.59 8.51
N GLU A 301 -18.67 -13.67 8.02
CA GLU A 301 -18.06 -15.02 8.05
C GLU A 301 -16.78 -15.10 7.21
N LEU A 302 -16.73 -14.39 6.08
CA LEU A 302 -15.50 -14.26 5.29
C LEU A 302 -14.36 -13.60 6.08
N ASN A 303 -14.66 -12.56 6.87
CA ASN A 303 -13.65 -11.92 7.72
C ASN A 303 -13.26 -12.80 8.92
N VAL A 304 -14.19 -13.61 9.45
CA VAL A 304 -13.89 -14.62 10.48
C VAL A 304 -12.91 -15.66 9.93
N ALA A 305 -13.15 -16.20 8.73
CA ALA A 305 -12.23 -17.13 8.06
C ALA A 305 -10.82 -16.52 7.90
N VAL A 306 -10.73 -15.27 7.43
CA VAL A 306 -9.43 -14.58 7.26
C VAL A 306 -8.68 -14.49 8.59
N LEU A 307 -9.32 -13.97 9.64
CA LEU A 307 -8.68 -13.82 10.96
C LEU A 307 -8.28 -15.18 11.56
N HIS A 308 -9.14 -16.19 11.44
CA HIS A 308 -8.87 -17.55 11.91
C HIS A 308 -7.65 -18.16 11.22
N SER A 309 -7.61 -18.06 9.89
CA SER A 309 -6.57 -18.69 9.06
C SER A 309 -5.20 -18.08 9.30
N TYR A 310 -5.11 -16.75 9.35
CA TYR A 310 -3.85 -16.05 9.63
C TYR A 310 -3.32 -16.38 11.03
N ARG A 311 -4.21 -16.43 12.04
CA ARG A 311 -3.85 -16.87 13.39
C ARG A 311 -3.28 -18.29 13.38
N ARG A 312 -3.93 -19.24 12.69
CA ARG A 312 -3.46 -20.62 12.58
C ARG A 312 -2.14 -20.75 11.85
N ALA A 313 -1.92 -19.94 10.82
CA ALA A 313 -0.67 -19.90 10.07
C ALA A 313 0.48 -19.19 10.83
N GLY A 314 0.20 -18.61 12.00
CA GLY A 314 1.19 -17.83 12.76
C GLY A 314 1.59 -16.53 12.07
N VAL A 315 0.76 -16.02 11.15
CA VAL A 315 0.99 -14.77 10.44
C VAL A 315 0.22 -13.66 11.13
N TYR A 316 0.92 -12.60 11.51
CA TYR A 316 0.29 -11.47 12.18
C TYR A 316 -0.68 -10.72 11.25
N ILE A 317 -1.90 -10.52 11.75
CA ILE A 317 -2.97 -9.75 11.12
C ILE A 317 -3.73 -9.03 12.25
N VAL A 318 -4.35 -7.89 11.95
CA VAL A 318 -5.15 -7.15 12.93
C VAL A 318 -6.61 -7.04 12.48
N ASP A 319 -7.54 -7.11 13.42
CA ASP A 319 -8.95 -6.83 13.15
C ASP A 319 -9.21 -5.31 13.07
N HIS A 320 -10.29 -4.93 12.39
CA HIS A 320 -10.62 -3.53 12.15
C HIS A 320 -11.01 -2.75 13.41
N HIS A 321 -11.55 -3.40 14.46
CA HIS A 321 -11.85 -2.71 15.71
C HIS A 321 -10.58 -2.37 16.49
N THR A 322 -9.61 -3.29 16.53
CA THR A 322 -8.33 -3.08 17.20
C THR A 322 -7.50 -2.03 16.48
N VAL A 323 -7.39 -2.07 15.15
CA VAL A 323 -6.61 -1.06 14.42
C VAL A 323 -7.22 0.34 14.53
N ALA A 324 -8.56 0.46 14.57
CA ALA A 324 -9.23 1.75 14.77
C ALA A 324 -8.93 2.35 16.16
N ARG A 325 -8.88 1.52 17.23
CA ARG A 325 -8.43 1.97 18.56
C ARG A 325 -6.96 2.41 18.54
N GLN A 326 -6.09 1.61 17.93
CA GLN A 326 -4.67 1.95 17.79
C GLN A 326 -4.46 3.28 17.04
N PHE A 327 -5.28 3.55 16.03
CA PHE A 327 -5.26 4.81 15.30
C PHE A 327 -5.69 6.00 16.16
N VAL A 328 -6.72 5.82 16.98
CA VAL A 328 -7.15 6.84 17.96
C VAL A 328 -6.01 7.15 18.95
N ASP A 329 -5.35 6.13 19.51
CA ASP A 329 -4.20 6.33 20.40
C ASP A 329 -3.08 7.13 19.70
N HIS A 330 -2.85 6.84 18.42
CA HIS A 330 -1.87 7.56 17.61
C HIS A 330 -2.26 9.04 17.45
N ALA A 331 -3.49 9.33 17.05
CA ALA A 331 -3.96 10.71 16.90
C ALA A 331 -3.90 11.50 18.22
N GLU A 332 -4.22 10.85 19.35
CA GLU A 332 -4.10 11.45 20.68
C GLU A 332 -2.63 11.72 21.07
N SER A 333 -1.72 10.80 20.73
CA SER A 333 -0.27 10.99 20.92
C SER A 333 0.29 12.13 20.08
N GLU A 334 -0.18 12.27 18.83
CA GLU A 334 0.19 13.38 17.95
C GLU A 334 -0.26 14.72 18.52
N ARG A 335 -1.52 14.79 18.98
CA ARG A 335 -2.08 15.98 19.62
C ARG A 335 -1.35 16.35 20.91
N ALA A 336 -1.03 15.36 21.76
CA ALA A 336 -0.30 15.58 23.00
C ALA A 336 1.10 16.15 22.76
N ALA A 337 1.70 15.82 21.62
CA ALA A 337 2.98 16.36 21.19
C ALA A 337 2.85 17.65 20.34
N GLY A 338 1.66 18.26 20.30
CA GLY A 338 1.41 19.55 19.63
C GLY A 338 1.37 19.48 18.11
N ARG A 339 1.06 18.32 17.51
CA ARG A 339 1.09 18.10 16.07
C ARG A 339 -0.29 17.72 15.55
N SER A 340 -0.55 18.06 14.28
CA SER A 340 -1.74 17.62 13.55
C SER A 340 -1.65 16.15 13.16
N CYS A 341 -2.80 15.55 12.88
CA CYS A 341 -2.91 14.19 12.33
C CYS A 341 -3.81 14.22 11.07
N PRO A 342 -3.30 14.74 9.92
CA PRO A 342 -4.03 14.72 8.66
C PRO A 342 -4.49 13.31 8.31
N SER A 343 -5.78 13.15 8.01
CA SER A 343 -6.38 11.83 7.82
C SER A 343 -7.55 11.87 6.84
N GLU A 344 -7.54 10.97 5.87
CA GLU A 344 -8.66 10.79 4.96
C GLU A 344 -9.70 9.90 5.62
N TRP A 345 -10.82 10.49 6.06
CA TRP A 345 -11.85 9.82 6.85
C TRP A 345 -12.39 8.55 6.16
N SER A 346 -12.55 8.59 4.84
CA SER A 346 -13.04 7.44 4.06
C SER A 346 -12.06 6.26 4.00
N TRP A 347 -10.77 6.50 4.27
CA TRP A 347 -9.72 5.46 4.26
C TRP A 347 -9.37 4.93 5.65
N ILE A 348 -9.47 5.77 6.69
CA ILE A 348 -9.19 5.32 8.07
C ILE A 348 -10.34 4.53 8.68
N ASN A 349 -11.57 4.69 8.18
CA ASN A 349 -12.71 3.89 8.60
C ASN A 349 -12.77 2.59 7.81
N PRO A 350 -13.06 1.45 8.48
CA PRO A 350 -13.10 0.17 7.80
C PRO A 350 -14.29 0.08 6.85
N PRO A 351 -14.18 -0.73 5.78
CA PRO A 351 -15.25 -0.92 4.80
C PRO A 351 -16.44 -1.75 5.33
N MET A 352 -16.35 -2.26 6.55
CA MET A 352 -17.46 -2.93 7.25
C MET A 352 -17.53 -2.43 8.69
N SER A 353 -18.72 -2.41 9.27
CA SER A 353 -18.92 -2.11 10.69
C SER A 353 -18.34 -0.76 11.15
N ALA A 354 -18.21 0.23 10.25
CA ALA A 354 -17.52 1.49 10.51
C ALA A 354 -18.08 2.23 11.75
N ALA A 355 -19.41 2.35 11.86
CA ALA A 355 -20.07 2.99 13.00
C ALA A 355 -19.83 2.29 14.35
N LEU A 356 -19.33 1.06 14.35
CA LEU A 356 -18.93 0.30 15.55
C LEU A 356 -17.46 0.53 15.93
N THR A 357 -16.77 1.43 15.25
CA THR A 357 -15.36 1.77 15.51
C THR A 357 -15.23 3.20 16.06
N PRO A 358 -14.23 3.48 16.90
CA PRO A 358 -14.06 4.80 17.50
C PRO A 358 -13.62 5.88 16.49
N THR A 359 -13.09 5.49 15.33
CA THR A 359 -12.68 6.42 14.25
C THR A 359 -13.87 7.09 13.58
N PHE A 360 -15.02 6.42 13.49
CA PHE A 360 -16.19 6.92 12.77
C PHE A 360 -16.78 8.17 13.42
N HIS A 361 -16.76 8.21 14.75
CA HIS A 361 -17.37 9.27 15.58
C HIS A 361 -16.45 10.47 15.81
N ARG A 362 -15.33 10.57 15.08
CA ARG A 362 -14.32 11.62 15.25
C ARG A 362 -14.02 12.31 13.93
N TYR A 363 -13.81 13.62 14.02
CA TYR A 363 -13.17 14.39 12.95
C TYR A 363 -11.67 14.42 13.20
N PHE A 364 -10.92 14.32 12.12
CA PHE A 364 -9.46 14.44 12.11
C PHE A 364 -9.07 15.64 11.24
N ASP A 365 -7.82 16.08 11.35
CA ASP A 365 -7.33 17.15 10.48
C ASP A 365 -7.47 16.73 9.01
N PRO A 366 -7.85 17.65 8.11
CA PRO A 366 -8.05 17.32 6.70
C PRO A 366 -6.74 16.85 6.07
N PRO A 367 -6.80 15.97 5.06
CA PRO A 367 -5.64 15.62 4.26
C PRO A 367 -4.89 16.84 3.74
N ASP A 368 -3.58 16.83 3.89
CA ASP A 368 -2.68 17.83 3.32
C ASP A 368 -1.90 17.18 2.16
N PRO A 369 -2.22 17.47 0.88
CA PRO A 369 -1.53 16.87 -0.26
C PRO A 369 -0.09 17.38 -0.44
N ASP A 370 0.26 18.52 0.19
CA ASP A 370 1.57 19.16 0.08
C ASP A 370 2.51 18.78 1.23
N ILE A 371 2.02 18.09 2.27
CA ILE A 371 2.85 17.64 3.40
C ILE A 371 4.00 16.76 2.93
N ARG A 372 5.23 17.07 3.35
CA ARG A 372 6.42 16.24 3.11
C ARG A 372 7.26 16.07 4.39
N PRO A 373 7.98 14.94 4.53
CA PRO A 373 8.04 13.77 3.64
C PRO A 373 6.70 13.02 3.52
N ASN A 374 6.43 12.34 2.39
CA ASN A 374 5.21 11.54 2.21
C ASN A 374 5.35 10.50 1.08
N PHE A 375 4.45 9.51 1.08
CA PHE A 375 4.20 8.64 -0.06
C PHE A 375 3.17 9.27 -0.98
N VAL A 376 3.51 9.37 -2.26
CA VAL A 376 2.69 10.06 -3.26
C VAL A 376 2.30 9.10 -4.37
N ARG A 377 1.08 9.25 -4.87
CA ARG A 377 0.64 8.49 -6.05
C ARG A 377 1.41 9.00 -7.27
N ARG A 378 1.79 8.07 -8.14
CA ARG A 378 2.35 8.40 -9.45
C ARG A 378 1.28 9.12 -10.27
N GLY A 379 1.64 10.27 -10.82
CA GLY A 379 0.81 11.03 -11.77
C GLY A 379 0.83 10.45 -13.17
#